data_AF-A0A6L6BVH0-F1
#
_entry.id   AF-A0A6L6BVH0-F1
#
_cell.length_a   1.000
_cell.length_b   1.000
_cell.length_c   1.000
_cell.angle_alpha   90.00
_cell.angle_beta   90.00
_cell.angle_gamma   90.00
#
_symmetry.space_group_name_H-M   'P 1'
#
loop_
_entity.id
_entity.type
_entity.pdbx_description
1 polymer ?
#
loop_
_entity_poly.entity_id
_entity_poly.type
_entity_poly.pdbx_seq_one_letter_code
_entity_poly.pdbx_strand_id
1 'polypeptide(L)'
;MSLYQTDLAALDGTPGVLAGLDGKVTLVVNVASKCGLTPQYTQLEELQVAYGDQGFSVLGVPCNQFMEQEPGTAEEIQTFCSSEYGVTFPLTEKIEVNGDERHPLYTELTQVADAEGRDGDIQWNFEKF
;
A
#
# COMPACT_ATOMS: atom_id res chain seq x y z
N MET A 1 19.35 -6.60 -0.22
CA MET A 1 18.71 -6.52 -1.55
C MET A 1 17.86 -5.26 -1.56
N SER A 2 17.71 -4.56 -2.68
CA SER A 2 16.86 -3.35 -2.69
C SER A 2 15.39 -3.76 -2.53
N LEU A 3 14.61 -3.05 -1.70
CA LEU A 3 13.17 -3.27 -1.58
C LEU A 3 12.45 -3.12 -2.93
N TYR A 4 12.97 -2.26 -3.79
CA TYR A 4 12.43 -2.01 -5.13
C TYR A 4 12.58 -3.21 -6.10
N GLN A 5 13.37 -4.22 -5.73
CA GLN A 5 13.53 -5.46 -6.51
C GLN A 5 12.65 -6.60 -6.02
N THR A 6 11.85 -6.39 -4.96
CA THR A 6 10.88 -7.37 -4.50
C THR A 6 9.79 -7.54 -5.55
N ASP A 7 9.51 -8.80 -5.91
CA ASP A 7 8.46 -9.12 -6.87
C ASP A 7 7.09 -8.81 -6.25
N LEU A 8 6.29 -8.02 -6.96
CA LEU A 8 4.96 -7.60 -6.57
C LEU A 8 4.25 -7.05 -7.80
N ALA A 9 3.08 -7.60 -8.11
CA ALA A 9 2.28 -7.09 -9.21
C ALA A 9 1.49 -5.84 -8.79
N ALA A 10 1.20 -5.00 -9.77
CA ALA A 10 0.15 -4.00 -9.66
C ALA A 10 -1.22 -4.68 -9.53
N LEU A 11 -2.23 -3.90 -9.11
CA LEU A 11 -3.59 -4.41 -8.91
C LEU A 11 -4.20 -5.03 -10.18
N ASP A 12 -3.80 -4.56 -11.36
CA ASP A 12 -4.22 -5.12 -12.66
C ASP A 12 -3.43 -6.35 -13.11
N GLY A 13 -2.47 -6.82 -12.31
CA GLY A 13 -1.60 -7.96 -12.60
C GLY A 13 -0.31 -7.60 -13.36
N THR A 14 -0.06 -6.32 -13.66
CA THR A 14 1.20 -5.90 -14.29
C THR A 14 2.37 -6.16 -13.33
N PRO A 15 3.41 -6.92 -13.73
CA PRO A 15 4.51 -7.27 -12.82
C PRO A 15 5.42 -6.07 -12.51
N GLY A 16 6.06 -6.09 -11.34
CA GLY A 16 7.16 -5.18 -11.01
C GLY A 16 6.75 -3.76 -10.65
N VAL A 17 5.65 -3.58 -9.90
CA VAL A 17 5.17 -2.25 -9.48
C VAL A 17 6.22 -1.48 -8.67
N LEU A 18 6.96 -2.18 -7.80
CA LEU A 18 8.02 -1.60 -6.98
C LEU A 18 9.23 -1.15 -7.81
N ALA A 19 9.60 -1.91 -8.85
CA ALA A 19 10.73 -1.55 -9.70
C ALA A 19 10.50 -0.22 -10.44
N GLY A 20 9.24 0.09 -10.79
CA GLY A 20 8.86 1.39 -11.36
C GLY A 20 8.96 2.58 -10.40
N LEU A 21 9.16 2.33 -9.11
CA LEU A 21 9.31 3.35 -8.06
C LEU A 21 10.76 3.53 -7.61
N ASP A 22 11.71 2.78 -8.16
CA ASP A 22 13.13 2.92 -7.81
C ASP A 22 13.63 4.35 -8.11
N GLY A 23 14.39 4.90 -7.16
CA GLY A 23 14.85 6.29 -7.18
C GLY A 23 13.83 7.34 -6.71
N LYS A 24 12.61 6.95 -6.35
CA LYS A 24 11.63 7.84 -5.68
C LYS A 24 11.61 7.59 -4.17
N VAL A 25 11.31 8.63 -3.39
CA VAL A 25 10.86 8.43 -2.01
C VAL A 25 9.48 7.78 -2.07
N THR A 26 9.32 6.62 -1.44
CA THR A 26 8.06 5.85 -1.49
C THR A 26 7.44 5.76 -0.10
N LEU A 27 6.19 6.20 0.03
CA LEU A 27 5.38 5.99 1.22
C LEU A 27 4.53 4.73 1.00
N VAL A 28 4.84 3.65 1.71
CA VAL A 28 4.10 2.39 1.59
C VAL A 28 2.99 2.35 2.62
N VAL A 29 1.77 2.02 2.21
CA VAL A 29 0.59 2.02 3.08
C VAL A 29 -0.23 0.75 2.87
N ASN A 30 -0.51 -0.03 3.91
CA ASN A 30 -1.50 -1.10 3.81
C ASN A 30 -2.90 -0.49 3.84
N VAL A 31 -3.71 -0.74 2.81
CA VAL A 31 -4.98 -0.02 2.62
C VAL A 31 -6.19 -0.95 2.63
N ALA A 32 -7.33 -0.36 2.96
CA ALA A 32 -8.63 -1.02 2.91
C ALA A 32 -9.77 -0.03 2.56
N SER A 33 -10.83 -0.55 1.97
CA SER A 33 -11.95 0.12 1.33
C SER A 33 -13.15 0.23 2.29
N LYS A 34 -13.29 -0.71 3.23
CA LYS A 34 -14.37 -0.74 4.23
C LYS A 34 -13.84 -0.47 5.65
N CYS A 35 -12.86 0.41 5.77
CA CYS A 35 -12.27 0.80 7.04
C CYS A 35 -12.77 2.19 7.49
N GLY A 36 -12.87 2.42 8.81
CA GLY A 36 -13.13 3.77 9.33
C GLY A 36 -12.03 4.79 8.98
N LEU A 37 -10.85 4.30 8.60
CA LEU A 37 -9.70 5.10 8.17
C LEU A 37 -9.61 5.29 6.64
N THR A 38 -10.52 4.68 5.87
CA THR A 38 -10.57 4.82 4.40
C THR A 38 -10.59 6.28 3.92
N PRO A 39 -11.17 7.28 4.63
CA PRO A 39 -11.03 8.68 4.26
C PRO A 39 -9.58 9.20 4.16
N GLN A 40 -8.58 8.48 4.69
CA GLN A 40 -7.17 8.83 4.49
C GLN A 40 -6.71 8.72 3.03
N TYR A 41 -7.42 8.00 2.16
CA TYR A 41 -7.12 7.99 0.72
C TYR A 41 -7.05 9.39 0.12
N THR A 42 -7.95 10.30 0.53
CA THR A 42 -7.92 11.71 0.07
C THR A 42 -6.60 12.39 0.43
N GLN A 43 -6.11 12.21 1.66
CA GLN A 43 -4.86 12.84 2.12
C GLN A 43 -3.63 12.20 1.44
N LEU A 44 -3.66 10.89 1.21
CA LEU A 44 -2.62 10.19 0.45
C LEU A 44 -2.56 10.69 -0.99
N GLU A 45 -3.72 10.89 -1.61
CA GLU A 45 -3.81 11.45 -2.96
C GLU A 45 -3.33 12.90 -3.01
N GLU A 46 -3.66 13.72 -2.00
CA GLU A 46 -3.11 15.08 -1.88
C GLU A 46 -1.57 15.08 -1.81
N LEU A 47 -0.97 14.14 -1.06
CA LEU A 47 0.49 13.98 -1.01
C LEU A 47 1.04 13.53 -2.37
N GLN A 48 0.38 12.57 -3.02
CA GLN A 48 0.75 12.09 -4.35
C GLN A 48 0.78 13.24 -5.36
N VAL A 49 -0.27 14.06 -5.41
CA VAL A 49 -0.37 15.21 -6.31
C VAL A 49 0.68 16.27 -5.96
N ALA A 50 0.88 16.56 -4.68
CA ALA A 50 1.80 17.61 -4.25
C ALA A 50 3.28 17.28 -4.55
N TYR A 51 3.68 16.02 -4.38
CA TYR A 51 5.09 15.62 -4.40
C TYR A 51 5.45 14.64 -5.53
N GLY A 52 4.48 14.10 -6.27
CA GLY A 52 4.72 13.08 -7.31
C GLY A 52 5.78 13.49 -8.35
N ASP A 53 5.68 14.71 -8.85
CA ASP A 53 6.63 15.29 -9.81
C ASP A 53 8.01 15.61 -9.20
N GLN A 54 8.13 15.57 -7.87
CA GLN A 54 9.35 15.84 -7.10
C GLN A 54 10.09 14.56 -6.69
N GLY A 55 9.74 13.42 -7.29
CA GLY A 55 10.37 12.13 -6.98
C GLY A 55 9.77 11.43 -5.76
N PHE A 56 8.47 11.61 -5.51
CA PHE A 56 7.72 10.91 -4.47
C PHE A 56 6.67 9.97 -5.09
N SER A 57 6.28 8.93 -4.36
CA SER A 57 5.08 8.15 -4.66
C SER A 57 4.47 7.59 -3.39
N VAL A 58 3.14 7.61 -3.30
CA VAL A 58 2.43 6.66 -2.44
C VAL A 58 2.42 5.30 -3.15
N LEU A 59 2.46 4.21 -2.39
CA LEU A 59 2.16 2.86 -2.84
C LEU A 59 1.10 2.26 -1.91
N GLY A 60 -0.12 2.07 -2.42
CA GLY A 60 -1.17 1.42 -1.65
C GLY A 60 -1.10 -0.10 -1.82
N VAL A 61 -1.11 -0.81 -0.70
CA VAL A 61 -1.08 -2.27 -0.65
C VAL A 61 -2.39 -2.79 -0.05
N PRO A 62 -3.36 -3.24 -0.86
CA PRO A 62 -4.61 -3.78 -0.36
C PRO A 62 -4.37 -5.01 0.53
N CYS A 63 -5.02 -5.08 1.69
CA CYS A 63 -4.90 -6.20 2.61
C CYS A 63 -6.23 -6.49 3.34
N ASN A 64 -6.62 -7.77 3.42
CA ASN A 64 -7.90 -8.18 4.02
C ASN A 64 -7.79 -8.72 5.45
N GLN A 65 -6.60 -8.73 6.06
CA GLN A 65 -6.36 -9.35 7.36
C GLN A 65 -7.03 -8.64 8.54
N PHE A 66 -7.41 -7.37 8.37
CA PHE A 66 -7.95 -6.53 9.44
C PHE A 66 -9.47 -6.41 9.33
N MET A 67 -10.19 -7.27 10.05
CA MET A 67 -11.66 -7.37 10.05
C MET A 67 -12.28 -7.52 8.64
N GLU A 68 -11.58 -8.17 7.72
CA GLU A 68 -12.07 -8.42 6.35
C GLU A 68 -12.56 -7.14 5.63
N GLN A 69 -11.85 -6.03 5.86
CA GLN A 69 -12.22 -4.71 5.34
C GLN A 69 -11.83 -4.49 3.87
N GLU A 70 -11.17 -5.47 3.24
CA GLU A 70 -10.80 -5.50 1.81
C GLU A 70 -11.28 -6.78 1.09
N PRO A 71 -12.59 -7.10 1.13
CA PRO A 71 -13.09 -8.37 0.60
C PRO A 71 -13.19 -8.38 -0.93
N GLY A 72 -13.09 -7.22 -1.57
CA GLY A 72 -13.27 -7.06 -3.01
C GLY A 72 -12.20 -7.74 -3.86
N THR A 73 -12.58 -7.98 -5.11
CA THR A 73 -11.69 -8.34 -6.21
C THR A 73 -10.83 -7.15 -6.63
N ALA A 74 -9.77 -7.41 -7.40
CA ALA A 74 -8.90 -6.34 -7.92
C ALA A 74 -9.67 -5.24 -8.68
N GLU A 75 -10.63 -5.63 -9.52
CA GLU A 75 -11.47 -4.70 -10.29
C GLU A 75 -12.37 -3.84 -9.39
N GLU A 76 -12.96 -4.44 -8.34
CA GLU A 76 -13.80 -3.72 -7.38
C GLU A 76 -12.98 -2.73 -6.56
N ILE A 77 -11.77 -3.12 -6.12
CA ILE A 77 -10.85 -2.27 -5.38
C ILE A 77 -10.41 -1.09 -6.26
N GLN A 78 -10.03 -1.35 -7.51
CA GLN A 78 -9.61 -0.32 -8.46
C GLN A 78 -10.74 0.68 -8.73
N THR A 79 -11.95 0.17 -8.94
CA THR A 79 -13.14 0.99 -9.19
C THR A 79 -13.47 1.85 -7.98
N PHE A 80 -13.42 1.28 -6.78
CA PHE A 80 -13.67 2.00 -5.53
C PHE A 80 -12.66 3.14 -5.32
N CYS A 81 -11.36 2.85 -5.39
CA CYS A 81 -10.31 3.83 -5.14
C CYS A 81 -10.34 4.97 -6.16
N SER A 82 -10.58 4.66 -7.44
CA SER A 82 -10.64 5.68 -8.50
C SER A 82 -11.93 6.49 -8.47
N SER A 83 -13.09 5.86 -8.29
CA SER A 83 -14.39 6.53 -8.40
C SER A 83 -14.75 7.33 -7.15
N GLU A 84 -14.44 6.81 -5.96
CA GLU A 84 -14.83 7.43 -4.69
C GLU A 84 -13.79 8.43 -4.19
N TYR A 85 -12.49 8.17 -4.44
CA TYR A 85 -11.39 8.96 -3.88
C TYR A 85 -10.48 9.60 -4.92
N GLY A 86 -10.64 9.28 -6.21
CA GLY A 86 -9.80 9.84 -7.27
C GLY A 86 -8.34 9.41 -7.19
N VAL A 87 -8.05 8.24 -6.58
CA VAL A 87 -6.69 7.75 -6.37
C VAL A 87 -5.94 7.61 -7.69
N THR A 88 -4.76 8.22 -7.79
CA THR A 88 -3.85 8.16 -8.94
C THR A 88 -2.53 7.47 -8.64
N PHE A 89 -2.19 7.28 -7.36
CA PHE A 89 -1.00 6.51 -6.97
C PHE A 89 -1.17 5.01 -7.25
N PRO A 90 -0.06 4.27 -7.47
CA PRO A 90 -0.12 2.84 -7.76
C PRO A 90 -0.71 2.03 -6.59
N LEU A 91 -1.52 1.04 -6.94
CA LEU A 91 -2.01 0.00 -6.05
C LEU A 91 -1.40 -1.34 -6.46
N THR A 92 -1.07 -2.17 -5.47
CA THR A 92 -0.55 -3.53 -5.70
C THR A 92 -1.69 -4.54 -5.77
N GLU A 93 -1.38 -5.76 -6.19
CA GLU A 93 -2.25 -6.90 -5.88
C GLU A 93 -2.48 -7.02 -4.36
N LYS A 94 -3.57 -7.68 -3.99
CA LYS A 94 -3.90 -7.90 -2.58
C LYS A 94 -2.95 -8.95 -1.98
N ILE A 95 -2.32 -8.61 -0.87
CA ILE A 95 -1.35 -9.48 -0.20
C ILE A 95 -1.60 -9.58 1.31
N GLU A 96 -1.04 -10.61 1.92
CA GLU A 96 -1.00 -10.78 3.37
C GLU A 96 0.23 -10.01 3.93
N VAL A 97 0.02 -9.22 4.99
CA VAL A 97 1.06 -8.39 5.63
C VAL A 97 1.53 -8.95 6.97
N ASN A 98 0.81 -9.91 7.54
CA ASN A 98 1.09 -10.60 8.79
C ASN A 98 1.01 -12.13 8.63
N GLY A 99 1.54 -12.85 9.62
CA GLY A 99 1.46 -14.31 9.70
C GLY A 99 2.42 -15.05 8.76
N ASP A 100 2.22 -16.36 8.63
CA ASP A 100 3.12 -17.24 7.87
C ASP A 100 3.12 -16.96 6.36
N GLU A 101 2.05 -16.35 5.85
CA GLU A 101 1.90 -15.95 4.44
C GLU A 101 2.32 -14.49 4.20
N ARG A 102 2.91 -13.82 5.20
CA ARG A 102 3.41 -12.45 5.07
C ARG A 102 4.29 -12.30 3.84
N HIS A 103 3.96 -11.31 3.02
CA HIS A 103 4.73 -10.98 1.83
C HIS A 103 6.16 -10.51 2.19
N PRO A 104 7.21 -10.88 1.43
CA PRO A 104 8.59 -10.47 1.69
C PRO A 104 8.80 -8.96 1.86
N LEU A 105 8.00 -8.14 1.16
CA LEU A 105 8.00 -6.68 1.34
C LEU A 105 7.76 -6.31 2.81
N TYR A 106 6.70 -6.85 3.42
CA TYR A 106 6.34 -6.54 4.80
C TYR A 106 7.28 -7.21 5.81
N THR A 107 7.92 -8.33 5.47
CA THR A 107 8.98 -8.91 6.30
C THR A 107 10.16 -7.96 6.50
N GLU A 108 10.48 -7.15 5.50
CA GLU A 108 11.54 -6.14 5.62
C GLU A 108 11.02 -4.83 6.26
N LEU A 109 9.85 -4.34 5.84
CA LEU A 109 9.29 -3.09 6.37
C LEU A 109 9.05 -3.15 7.88
N THR A 110 8.52 -4.27 8.38
CA THR A 110 8.21 -4.47 9.81
C THR A 110 9.44 -4.57 10.71
N GLN A 111 10.67 -4.62 10.17
CA GLN A 111 11.89 -4.52 10.96
C GLN A 111 12.22 -3.07 11.37
N VAL A 112 11.55 -2.10 10.76
CA VAL A 112 11.70 -0.67 11.06
C VAL A 112 10.51 -0.23 11.88
N ALA A 113 10.78 0.55 12.92
CA ALA A 113 9.72 1.10 13.76
C ALA A 113 8.86 2.09 12.96
N ASP A 114 7.54 1.96 13.10
CA ASP A 114 6.53 2.87 12.54
C ASP A 114 6.61 4.27 13.17
N ALA A 115 5.70 5.16 12.75
CA ALA A 115 5.61 6.51 13.28
C ALA A 115 5.32 6.58 14.81
N GLU A 116 4.79 5.51 15.40
CA GLU A 116 4.52 5.38 16.84
C GLU A 116 5.67 4.68 17.59
N GLY A 117 6.76 4.33 16.90
CA GLY A 117 7.92 3.67 17.47
C GLY A 117 7.75 2.17 17.67
N ARG A 118 6.81 1.52 16.97
CA ARG A 118 6.57 0.07 17.05
C ARG A 118 7.14 -0.63 15.83
N ASP A 119 7.92 -1.67 16.05
CA ASP A 119 8.33 -2.64 15.03
C ASP A 119 7.53 -3.95 15.19
N GLY A 120 7.63 -4.84 14.21
CA GLY A 120 6.92 -6.12 14.18
C GLY A 120 5.57 -6.05 13.46
N ASP A 121 4.61 -6.86 13.92
CA ASP A 121 3.36 -7.09 13.18
C ASP A 121 2.57 -5.80 12.95
N ILE A 122 2.01 -5.67 11.76
CA ILE A 122 1.12 -4.56 11.39
C ILE A 122 -0.11 -4.62 12.30
N GLN A 123 -0.43 -3.50 12.94
CA GLN A 123 -1.49 -3.48 13.96
C GLN A 123 -2.86 -3.21 13.34
N TRP A 124 -2.91 -2.43 12.27
CA TRP A 124 -4.17 -2.05 11.63
C TRP A 124 -3.99 -1.59 10.17
N ASN A 125 -5.11 -1.38 9.48
CA ASN A 125 -5.13 -0.69 8.18
C ASN A 125 -4.58 0.74 8.30
N PHE A 126 -3.94 1.22 7.22
CA PHE A 126 -3.34 2.54 7.04
C PHE A 126 -2.08 2.82 7.88
N GLU A 127 -1.35 1.77 8.25
CA GLU A 127 0.02 1.88 8.76
C GLU A 127 0.97 2.31 7.62
N LYS A 128 2.08 2.99 7.96
CA LYS A 128 2.89 3.74 7.00
C LYS A 128 4.38 3.46 7.22
N PHE A 129 5.10 3.25 6.12
CA PHE A 129 6.55 3.06 6.07
C PHE A 129 7.19 4.00 5.05
#